data_AF-W8T254-F1
#
_entry.id   AF-W8T254-F1
#
_cell.length_a   1.000
_cell.length_b   1.000
_cell.length_c   1.000
_cell.angle_alpha   90.00
_cell.angle_beta   90.00
_cell.angle_gamma   90.00
#
_symmetry.space_group_name_H-M   'P 1'
#
loop_
_entity.id
_entity.type
_entity.pdbx_description
1 polymer ?
#
loop_
_entity_poly.entity_id
_entity_poly.type
_entity_poly.pdbx_seq_one_letter_code
_entity_poly.pdbx_strand_id
1 'polypeptide(L)'
;MLIEKIPVAKLNPATYNPRKDLKPGDKEYEKLKRSISEFGYVEPVIWNKQTGNVVGGHQRLKVLSDLGQTEIDCVVVELDDTREKALNLALNKIQGDWDETKLAAIMAEFDATSFDVSITGFDADEVDVLLNKFYSKEAVQDDFDVDKEKDAIEAVGETRTKPGDIWLLGNHRLLCGDSTSEQDFSRLMDGAHAACAVTSPPYGVGKEYEKAGIEPWFDTMRPAIKNICKHSDIICWNIGDLFATGTQFIEPTEMYSIGMFNDNGFRPIWIRIWKKQGMNFGNAPYHLVTNKPVQQYEYVTAFAGQETEEYNDQEYAWVSAFAGHSYKFVKRLTKEERKKWGYAGIWEIATVRANKEHPAMFPVELPWRCIKMHSDRGGIVLEPFGGCGTTLIACEQTERRCYAMEISPVYCDLIVKRWETFTGETALKLEV
;
A
#
# COMPACT_ATOMS: atom_id res chain seq x y z
N MET A 1 -32.62 -14.23 24.78
CA MET A 1 -32.88 -12.85 24.30
C MET A 1 -33.55 -12.10 25.44
N LEU A 2 -32.92 -11.05 25.96
CA LEU A 2 -33.48 -10.21 27.02
C LEU A 2 -34.16 -9.01 26.36
N ILE A 3 -35.45 -8.81 26.61
CA ILE A 3 -36.21 -7.67 26.09
C ILE A 3 -36.61 -6.80 27.29
N GLU A 4 -36.26 -5.52 27.23
CA GLU A 4 -36.57 -4.53 28.27
C GLU A 4 -37.21 -3.28 27.67
N LYS A 5 -38.09 -2.63 28.42
CA LYS A 5 -38.59 -1.30 28.07
C LYS A 5 -37.56 -0.26 28.44
N ILE A 6 -37.01 0.41 27.43
CA ILE A 6 -35.98 1.43 27.60
C ILE A 6 -36.60 2.81 27.31
N PRO A 7 -36.44 3.80 28.21
CA PRO A 7 -36.85 5.17 27.94
C PRO A 7 -36.18 5.70 26.67
N VAL A 8 -36.94 6.36 25.80
CA VAL A 8 -36.42 6.90 24.52
C VAL A 8 -35.23 7.83 24.74
N ALA A 9 -35.20 8.57 25.85
CA ALA A 9 -34.08 9.43 26.23
C ALA A 9 -32.74 8.71 26.47
N LYS A 10 -32.74 7.37 26.64
CA LYS A 10 -31.54 6.54 26.79
C LYS A 10 -31.10 5.87 25.47
N LEU A 11 -31.91 5.96 24.43
CA LEU A 11 -31.67 5.31 23.14
C LEU A 11 -30.88 6.24 22.23
N ASN A 12 -29.55 6.16 22.28
CA ASN A 12 -28.68 6.99 21.44
C ASN A 12 -28.61 6.39 20.03
N PRO A 13 -29.09 7.07 18.97
CA PRO A 13 -28.92 6.57 17.62
C PRO A 13 -27.42 6.55 17.26
N ALA A 14 -26.89 5.38 16.94
CA ALA A 14 -25.48 5.26 16.57
C ALA A 14 -25.13 6.14 15.35
N THR A 15 -24.19 7.06 15.52
CA THR A 15 -23.79 8.02 14.47
C THR A 15 -23.15 7.35 13.26
N TYR A 16 -22.46 6.23 13.50
CA TYR A 16 -21.80 5.40 12.50
C TYR A 16 -22.78 4.55 11.68
N ASN A 17 -24.07 4.48 12.05
CA ASN A 17 -25.03 3.64 11.33
C ASN A 17 -25.05 4.02 9.83
N PRO A 18 -24.75 3.08 8.93
CA PRO A 18 -24.48 3.40 7.52
C PRO A 18 -25.75 3.47 6.67
N ARG A 19 -26.95 3.45 7.25
CA ARG A 19 -28.20 3.72 6.52
C ARG A 19 -28.48 5.20 6.41
N LYS A 20 -29.08 5.62 5.30
CA LYS A 20 -29.63 6.96 5.14
C LYS A 20 -30.75 7.20 6.15
N ASP A 21 -30.72 8.37 6.78
CA ASP A 21 -31.75 8.81 7.71
C ASP A 21 -33.08 9.03 6.97
N LEU A 22 -34.15 8.48 7.53
CA LEU A 22 -35.52 8.70 7.04
C LEU A 22 -36.11 9.98 7.63
N LYS A 23 -36.81 10.74 6.79
CA LYS A 23 -37.53 11.96 7.16
C LYS A 23 -39.04 11.78 6.98
N PRO A 24 -39.87 12.48 7.77
CA PRO A 24 -41.30 12.58 7.51
C PRO A 24 -41.57 13.01 6.06
N GLY A 25 -42.45 12.30 5.36
CA GLY A 25 -42.70 12.47 3.94
C GLY A 25 -41.92 11.55 3.00
N ASP A 26 -40.86 10.86 3.46
CA ASP A 26 -40.20 9.83 2.66
C ASP A 26 -41.13 8.62 2.46
N LYS A 27 -41.12 8.03 1.27
CA LYS A 27 -42.00 6.90 0.93
C LYS A 27 -41.82 5.72 1.90
N GLU A 28 -40.59 5.42 2.29
CA GLU A 28 -40.28 4.34 3.24
C GLU A 28 -40.64 4.70 4.69
N TYR A 29 -40.50 5.97 5.07
CA TYR A 29 -40.95 6.47 6.38
C TYR A 29 -42.47 6.28 6.54
N GLU A 30 -43.25 6.72 5.56
CA GLU A 30 -44.72 6.65 5.62
C GLU A 30 -45.24 5.20 5.60
N LYS A 31 -44.56 4.30 4.86
CA LYS A 31 -44.87 2.86 4.92
C LYS A 31 -44.61 2.29 6.31
N LEU A 32 -43.45 2.60 6.90
CA LEU A 32 -43.07 2.09 8.22
C LEU A 32 -44.01 2.63 9.31
N LYS A 33 -44.34 3.93 9.26
CA LYS A 33 -45.33 4.56 10.15
C LYS A 33 -46.69 3.89 10.06
N ARG A 34 -47.18 3.60 8.85
CA ARG A 34 -48.45 2.91 8.64
C ARG A 34 -48.42 1.49 9.23
N SER A 35 -47.34 0.75 8.97
CA SER A 35 -47.17 -0.61 9.52
C SER A 35 -47.16 -0.61 11.04
N ILE A 36 -46.40 0.30 11.67
CA ILE A 36 -46.31 0.41 13.13
C ILE A 36 -47.65 0.82 13.74
N SER A 37 -48.40 1.70 13.07
CA SER A 37 -49.71 2.15 13.57
C SER A 37 -50.78 1.05 13.48
N GLU A 38 -50.73 0.21 12.44
CA GLU A 38 -51.71 -0.86 12.20
C GLU A 38 -51.41 -2.12 13.03
N PHE A 39 -50.15 -2.53 13.11
CA PHE A 39 -49.75 -3.82 13.68
C PHE A 39 -48.90 -3.70 14.96
N GLY A 40 -48.57 -2.49 15.39
CA GLY A 40 -47.50 -2.25 16.37
C GLY A 40 -46.11 -2.49 15.77
N TYR A 41 -45.07 -2.32 16.59
CA TYR A 41 -43.71 -2.70 16.20
C TYR A 41 -43.41 -4.14 16.66
N VAL A 42 -43.56 -5.09 15.73
CA VAL A 42 -43.37 -6.52 16.02
C VAL A 42 -41.89 -6.87 16.22
N GLU A 43 -40.99 -6.09 15.61
CA GLU A 43 -39.55 -6.28 15.70
C GLU A 43 -38.95 -5.19 16.63
N PRO A 44 -38.46 -5.57 17.83
CA PRO A 44 -37.88 -4.62 18.78
C PRO A 44 -36.65 -3.88 18.22
N VAL A 45 -36.31 -2.77 18.87
CA VAL A 45 -35.03 -2.06 18.65
C VAL A 45 -33.92 -2.85 19.35
N ILE A 46 -32.70 -2.85 18.83
CA ILE A 46 -31.55 -3.50 19.50
C ILE A 46 -30.72 -2.40 20.15
N TRP A 47 -30.53 -2.50 21.47
CA TRP A 47 -29.84 -1.50 22.27
C TRP A 47 -28.67 -2.15 23.03
N ASN A 48 -27.49 -1.54 22.93
CA ASN A 48 -26.32 -1.96 23.68
C ASN A 48 -26.28 -1.20 25.01
N LYS A 49 -26.41 -1.94 26.11
CA LYS A 49 -26.40 -1.37 27.46
C LYS A 49 -25.05 -0.80 27.86
N GLN A 50 -23.96 -1.31 27.29
CA GLN A 50 -22.60 -0.89 27.63
C GLN A 50 -22.26 0.49 27.05
N THR A 51 -22.64 0.75 25.80
CA THR A 51 -22.36 2.03 25.10
C THR A 51 -23.54 3.00 25.17
N GLY A 52 -24.75 2.50 25.40
CA GLY A 52 -26.01 3.25 25.30
C GLY A 52 -26.51 3.42 23.86
N ASN A 53 -25.84 2.85 22.86
CA ASN A 53 -26.18 3.02 21.46
C ASN A 53 -27.29 2.06 21.00
N VAL A 54 -28.09 2.52 20.05
CA VAL A 54 -28.95 1.67 19.23
C VAL A 54 -28.12 1.03 18.14
N VAL A 55 -28.07 -0.30 18.16
CA VAL A 55 -27.31 -1.15 17.24
C VAL A 55 -28.16 -1.53 16.03
N GLY A 56 -29.48 -1.61 16.18
CA GLY A 56 -30.38 -1.95 15.09
C GLY A 56 -31.79 -1.41 15.29
N GLY A 57 -32.48 -1.10 14.19
CA GLY A 57 -33.83 -0.55 14.22
C GLY A 57 -33.90 0.98 14.29
N HIS A 58 -32.85 1.71 13.89
CA HIS A 58 -32.80 3.19 13.90
C HIS A 58 -34.01 3.85 13.22
N GLN A 59 -34.45 3.30 12.09
CA GLN A 59 -35.63 3.79 11.36
C GLN A 59 -36.93 3.59 12.17
N ARG A 60 -37.06 2.46 12.88
CA ARG A 60 -38.19 2.20 13.79
C ARG A 60 -38.15 3.14 14.99
N LEU A 61 -36.98 3.30 15.63
CA LEU A 61 -36.79 4.25 16.72
C LEU A 61 -37.24 5.65 16.31
N LYS A 62 -36.85 6.10 15.11
CA LYS A 62 -37.22 7.42 14.60
C LYS A 62 -38.73 7.58 14.50
N VAL A 63 -39.41 6.64 13.85
CA VAL A 63 -40.88 6.66 13.70
C VAL A 63 -41.60 6.56 15.04
N LEU A 64 -41.14 5.68 15.95
CA LEU A 64 -41.74 5.52 17.29
C LEU A 64 -41.59 6.78 18.14
N SER A 65 -40.43 7.45 18.05
CA SER A 65 -40.17 8.72 18.73
C SER A 65 -41.08 9.82 18.19
N ASP A 66 -41.21 9.92 16.86
CA ASP A 66 -42.08 10.91 16.21
C ASP A 66 -43.58 10.67 16.50
N LEU A 67 -43.96 9.42 16.80
CA LEU A 67 -45.30 9.05 17.27
C LEU A 67 -45.53 9.33 18.76
N GLY A 68 -44.54 9.85 19.49
CA GLY A 68 -44.66 10.27 20.89
C GLY A 68 -44.50 9.15 21.92
N GLN A 69 -43.91 8.01 21.54
CA GLN A 69 -43.60 6.95 22.51
C GLN A 69 -42.51 7.43 23.50
N THR A 70 -42.72 7.16 24.79
CA THR A 70 -41.76 7.53 25.85
C THR A 70 -40.85 6.37 26.24
N GLU A 71 -41.28 5.12 25.99
CA GLU A 71 -40.52 3.89 26.24
C GLU A 71 -40.70 2.93 25.05
N ILE A 72 -39.63 2.22 24.68
CA ILE A 72 -39.60 1.29 23.54
C ILE A 72 -39.05 -0.06 24.02
N ASP A 73 -39.69 -1.16 23.62
CA ASP A 73 -39.16 -2.51 23.86
C ASP A 73 -37.89 -2.71 23.03
N CYS A 74 -36.81 -3.02 23.73
CA CYS A 74 -35.49 -3.19 23.17
C CYS A 74 -34.92 -4.55 23.51
N VAL A 75 -34.32 -5.22 22.53
CA VAL A 75 -33.42 -6.35 22.77
C VAL A 75 -32.13 -5.78 23.34
N VAL A 76 -31.78 -6.20 24.55
CA VAL A 76 -30.59 -5.74 25.26
C VAL A 76 -29.40 -6.63 24.91
N VAL A 77 -28.31 -6.01 24.46
CA VAL A 77 -27.01 -6.65 24.26
C VAL A 77 -25.94 -5.94 25.11
N GLU A 78 -24.86 -6.65 25.41
CA GLU A 78 -23.67 -6.10 26.05
C GLU A 78 -22.47 -6.45 25.18
N LEU A 79 -22.03 -5.48 24.38
CA LEU A 79 -20.95 -5.62 23.41
C LEU A 79 -19.94 -4.47 23.56
N ASP A 80 -18.68 -4.76 23.28
CA ASP A 80 -17.69 -3.71 23.02
C ASP A 80 -18.01 -2.95 21.72
N ASP A 81 -17.36 -1.80 21.51
CA ASP A 81 -17.60 -0.90 20.38
C ASP A 81 -17.38 -1.60 19.02
N THR A 82 -16.36 -2.45 18.90
CA THR A 82 -16.04 -3.17 17.66
C THR A 82 -17.13 -4.20 17.32
N ARG A 83 -17.54 -5.03 18.30
CA ARG A 83 -18.61 -6.03 18.11
C ARG A 83 -19.98 -5.39 17.93
N GLU A 84 -20.20 -4.21 18.52
CA GLU A 84 -21.40 -3.41 18.29
C GLU A 84 -21.51 -2.97 16.83
N LYS A 85 -20.47 -2.33 16.28
CA LYS A 85 -20.42 -1.91 14.87
C LYS A 85 -20.57 -3.09 13.92
N ALA A 86 -19.95 -4.22 14.26
CA ALA A 86 -20.04 -5.47 13.51
C ALA A 86 -21.48 -5.98 13.42
N LEU A 87 -22.18 -6.01 14.56
CA LEU A 87 -23.60 -6.38 14.62
C LEU A 87 -24.49 -5.37 13.88
N ASN A 88 -24.20 -4.06 13.99
CA ASN A 88 -24.94 -3.04 13.25
C ASN A 88 -24.86 -3.28 11.73
N LEU A 89 -23.69 -3.61 11.20
CA LEU A 89 -23.50 -3.95 9.80
C LEU A 89 -24.28 -5.21 9.39
N ALA A 90 -24.17 -6.27 10.19
CA ALA A 90 -24.88 -7.53 9.98
C ALA A 90 -26.40 -7.35 9.85
N LEU A 91 -26.97 -6.53 10.75
CA LEU A 91 -28.41 -6.25 10.79
C LEU A 91 -28.87 -5.40 9.61
N ASN A 92 -28.00 -4.54 9.08
CA ASN A 92 -28.33 -3.68 7.94
C ASN A 92 -28.09 -4.37 6.59
N LYS A 93 -27.39 -5.51 6.54
CA LYS A 93 -27.07 -6.29 5.33
C LYS A 93 -28.27 -6.56 4.42
N ILE A 94 -29.47 -6.73 4.99
CA ILE A 94 -30.58 -7.38 4.28
C ILE A 94 -31.50 -6.39 3.52
N GLN A 95 -31.49 -5.06 3.76
CA GLN A 95 -32.39 -4.11 3.05
C GLN A 95 -31.83 -2.66 2.93
N GLY A 96 -32.31 -1.88 1.94
CA GLY A 96 -32.15 -0.40 1.88
C GLY A 96 -30.86 0.16 1.26
N ASP A 97 -30.85 1.48 1.01
CA ASP A 97 -29.71 2.21 0.45
C ASP A 97 -28.70 2.62 1.54
N TRP A 98 -27.41 2.48 1.24
CA TRP A 98 -26.30 2.82 2.13
C TRP A 98 -25.85 4.29 1.96
N ASP A 99 -25.34 4.86 3.05
CA ASP A 99 -24.42 5.99 3.04
C ASP A 99 -23.00 5.44 2.86
N GLU A 100 -22.48 5.61 1.65
CA GLU A 100 -21.19 5.05 1.26
C GLU A 100 -20.01 5.61 2.07
N THR A 101 -20.13 6.84 2.59
CA THR A 101 -19.06 7.48 3.39
C THR A 101 -18.96 6.82 4.76
N LYS A 102 -20.11 6.61 5.42
CA LYS A 102 -20.16 5.95 6.72
C LYS A 102 -19.78 4.49 6.63
N LEU A 103 -20.21 3.81 5.56
CA LEU A 103 -19.84 2.42 5.31
C LEU A 103 -18.32 2.28 5.16
N ALA A 104 -17.68 3.14 4.35
CA ALA A 104 -16.24 3.13 4.18
C ALA A 104 -15.47 3.38 5.50
N ALA A 105 -15.96 4.30 6.34
CA ALA A 105 -15.34 4.57 7.64
C ALA A 105 -15.36 3.35 8.57
N ILE A 106 -16.48 2.61 8.63
CA ILE A 106 -16.57 1.40 9.44
C ILE A 106 -15.68 0.28 8.90
N MET A 107 -15.62 0.11 7.57
CA MET A 107 -14.73 -0.88 6.94
C MET A 107 -13.25 -0.58 7.23
N ALA A 108 -12.84 0.69 7.17
CA ALA A 108 -11.46 1.10 7.50
C ALA A 108 -11.09 0.78 8.95
N GLU A 109 -12.04 0.94 9.88
CA GLU A 109 -11.84 0.63 11.29
C GLU A 109 -11.69 -0.88 11.54
N PHE A 110 -12.43 -1.72 10.82
CA PHE A 110 -12.27 -3.18 10.90
C PHE A 110 -10.93 -3.66 10.34
N ASP A 111 -10.46 -3.06 9.24
CA ASP A 111 -9.13 -3.35 8.67
C ASP A 111 -8.03 -2.97 9.67
N ALA A 112 -8.10 -1.77 10.24
CA ALA A 112 -7.13 -1.28 11.24
C ALA A 112 -7.07 -2.15 12.51
N THR A 113 -8.18 -2.78 12.89
CA THR A 113 -8.27 -3.61 14.09
C THR A 113 -8.08 -5.11 13.83
N SER A 114 -7.81 -5.52 12.58
CA SER A 114 -7.75 -6.94 12.17
C SER A 114 -9.00 -7.73 12.59
N PHE A 115 -10.17 -7.07 12.64
CA PHE A 115 -11.40 -7.67 13.08
C PHE A 115 -11.95 -8.62 12.02
N ASP A 116 -12.35 -9.84 12.41
CA ASP A 116 -12.90 -10.82 11.48
C ASP A 116 -14.32 -10.43 11.05
N VAL A 117 -14.41 -9.75 9.90
CA VAL A 117 -15.67 -9.29 9.31
C VAL A 117 -16.59 -10.45 8.92
N SER A 118 -16.09 -11.69 8.78
CA SER A 118 -16.95 -12.84 8.45
C SER A 118 -18.01 -13.14 9.52
N ILE A 119 -17.79 -12.69 10.77
CA ILE A 119 -18.74 -12.80 11.89
C ILE A 119 -19.99 -11.92 11.66
N THR A 120 -19.90 -10.90 10.80
CA THR A 120 -21.01 -9.99 10.45
C THR A 120 -21.99 -10.60 9.45
N GLY A 121 -21.79 -11.87 9.07
CA GLY A 121 -22.65 -12.60 8.14
C GLY A 121 -22.45 -12.21 6.68
N PHE A 122 -21.48 -11.34 6.37
CA PHE A 122 -20.96 -11.18 5.00
C PHE A 122 -20.17 -12.43 4.63
N ASP A 123 -20.37 -12.92 3.40
CA ASP A 123 -19.43 -13.91 2.87
C ASP A 123 -18.12 -13.22 2.45
N ALA A 124 -17.05 -14.01 2.32
CA ALA A 124 -15.73 -13.47 1.99
C ALA A 124 -15.73 -12.74 0.64
N ASP A 125 -16.53 -13.18 -0.32
CA ASP A 125 -16.64 -12.54 -1.64
C ASP A 125 -17.34 -11.16 -1.54
N GLU A 126 -18.34 -10.99 -0.67
CA GLU A 126 -19.02 -9.71 -0.44
C GLU A 126 -18.15 -8.69 0.30
N VAL A 127 -17.39 -9.13 1.32
CA VAL A 127 -16.39 -8.28 1.99
C VAL A 127 -15.34 -7.85 0.97
N ASP A 128 -14.83 -8.79 0.17
CA ASP A 128 -13.90 -8.49 -0.91
C ASP A 128 -14.51 -7.49 -1.90
N VAL A 129 -15.78 -7.64 -2.33
CA VAL A 129 -16.42 -6.70 -3.26
C VAL A 129 -16.56 -5.29 -2.67
N LEU A 130 -16.94 -5.18 -1.40
CA LEU A 130 -17.04 -3.90 -0.70
C LEU A 130 -15.67 -3.24 -0.54
N LEU A 131 -14.67 -4.00 -0.08
CA LEU A 131 -13.30 -3.53 0.03
C LEU A 131 -12.76 -3.13 -1.35
N ASN A 132 -13.05 -3.90 -2.41
CA ASN A 132 -12.62 -3.57 -3.77
C ASN A 132 -13.23 -2.26 -4.24
N LYS A 133 -14.52 -2.00 -3.95
CA LYS A 133 -15.18 -0.75 -4.36
C LYS A 133 -14.52 0.49 -3.76
N PHE A 134 -13.97 0.40 -2.55
CA PHE A 134 -13.37 1.54 -1.84
C PHE A 134 -11.83 1.59 -1.91
N TYR A 135 -11.18 0.44 -2.10
CA TYR A 135 -9.71 0.30 -1.98
C TYR A 135 -9.00 -0.16 -3.26
N SER A 136 -9.72 -0.55 -4.31
CA SER A 136 -9.16 -0.75 -5.66
C SER A 136 -8.82 0.60 -6.30
N LYS A 137 -7.81 1.29 -5.79
CA LYS A 137 -7.23 2.46 -6.47
C LYS A 137 -6.11 1.97 -7.37
N GLU A 138 -6.16 2.27 -8.66
CA GLU A 138 -4.99 2.07 -9.52
C GLU A 138 -3.88 3.04 -9.10
N ALA A 139 -2.62 2.64 -9.30
CA ALA A 139 -1.49 3.53 -9.06
C ALA A 139 -1.61 4.76 -9.96
N VAL A 140 -1.47 5.94 -9.39
CA VAL A 140 -1.50 7.21 -10.13
C VAL A 140 -0.07 7.65 -10.38
N GLN A 141 0.31 7.81 -11.64
CA GLN A 141 1.57 8.44 -12.00
C GLN A 141 1.40 9.96 -11.90
N ASP A 142 2.18 10.61 -11.04
CA ASP A 142 2.22 12.08 -10.97
C ASP A 142 2.86 12.70 -12.22
N ASP A 143 2.56 13.97 -12.46
CA ASP A 143 3.05 14.77 -13.58
C ASP A 143 4.30 15.59 -13.22
N PHE A 144 5.02 15.19 -12.17
CA PHE A 144 6.20 15.90 -11.70
C PHE A 144 7.35 15.82 -12.71
N ASP A 145 7.79 16.98 -13.19
CA ASP A 145 8.88 17.09 -14.17
C ASP A 145 10.24 17.04 -13.46
N VAL A 146 10.75 15.83 -13.28
CA VAL A 146 12.03 15.57 -12.59
C VAL A 146 13.19 16.34 -13.22
N ASP A 147 13.25 16.44 -14.55
CA ASP A 147 14.34 17.12 -15.26
C ASP A 147 14.35 18.61 -14.95
N LYS A 148 13.20 19.25 -15.16
CA LYS A 148 13.05 20.68 -14.96
C LYS A 148 13.32 21.08 -13.51
N GLU A 149 12.79 20.32 -12.55
CA GLU A 149 12.93 20.66 -11.14
C GLU A 149 14.35 20.38 -10.63
N LYS A 150 15.02 19.33 -11.13
CA LYS A 150 16.44 19.10 -10.85
C LYS A 150 17.31 20.24 -11.39
N ASP A 151 17.14 20.60 -12.66
CA ASP A 151 17.89 21.71 -13.28
C ASP A 151 17.67 23.02 -12.50
N ALA A 152 16.44 23.25 -12.01
CA ALA A 152 16.13 24.40 -11.18
C ALA A 152 16.84 24.38 -9.82
N ILE A 153 16.90 23.22 -9.15
CA ILE A 153 17.63 23.04 -7.88
C ILE A 153 19.13 23.27 -8.10
N GLU A 154 19.71 22.70 -9.15
CA GLU A 154 21.13 22.86 -9.47
C GLU A 154 21.49 24.30 -9.85
N ALA A 155 20.61 25.00 -10.55
CA ALA A 155 20.82 26.40 -10.93
C ALA A 155 20.90 27.36 -9.72
N VAL A 156 20.33 26.99 -8.57
CA VAL A 156 20.49 27.76 -7.31
C VAL A 156 21.93 27.67 -6.79
N GLY A 157 22.63 26.57 -7.06
CA GLY A 157 24.03 26.35 -6.69
C GLY A 157 24.28 25.93 -5.24
N GLU A 158 23.24 25.86 -4.39
CA GLU A 158 23.29 25.35 -3.03
C GLU A 158 22.03 24.53 -2.71
N THR A 159 22.20 23.33 -2.16
CA THR A 159 21.09 22.47 -1.72
C THR A 159 20.66 22.79 -0.29
N ARG A 160 19.36 22.68 -0.02
CA ARG A 160 18.80 22.82 1.34
C ARG A 160 19.21 21.65 2.23
N THR A 161 19.34 20.47 1.61
CA THR A 161 19.82 19.24 2.23
C THR A 161 21.34 19.17 2.24
N LYS A 162 21.92 18.60 3.31
CA LYS A 162 23.33 18.24 3.42
C LYS A 162 23.47 16.75 3.77
N PRO A 163 24.61 16.10 3.44
CA PRO A 163 24.87 14.74 3.88
C PRO A 163 24.68 14.58 5.39
N GLY A 164 23.92 13.57 5.78
CA GLY A 164 23.51 13.29 7.15
C GLY A 164 22.21 13.96 7.60
N ASP A 165 21.64 14.89 6.84
CA ASP A 165 20.33 15.49 7.19
C ASP A 165 19.21 14.43 7.07
N ILE A 166 18.24 14.49 7.99
CA ILE A 166 17.02 13.68 7.93
C ILE A 166 15.81 14.59 7.74
N TRP A 167 14.97 14.26 6.78
CA TRP A 167 13.67 14.90 6.56
C TRP A 167 12.54 13.99 7.02
N LEU A 168 11.55 14.58 7.66
CA LEU A 168 10.21 14.02 7.85
C LEU A 168 9.30 14.57 6.76
N LEU A 169 8.71 13.67 5.99
CA LEU A 169 7.75 13.98 4.95
C LEU A 169 6.44 13.31 5.38
N GLY A 170 5.63 14.01 6.18
CA GLY A 170 4.49 13.40 6.86
C GLY A 170 4.94 12.24 7.76
N ASN A 171 4.52 11.02 7.43
CA ASN A 171 4.93 9.81 8.16
C ASN A 171 6.16 9.09 7.54
N HIS A 172 6.73 9.64 6.46
CA HIS A 172 7.93 9.11 5.81
C HIS A 172 9.20 9.73 6.42
N ARG A 173 10.32 9.01 6.28
CA ARG A 173 11.66 9.48 6.63
C ARG A 173 12.55 9.44 5.38
N LEU A 174 13.32 10.49 5.16
CA LEU A 174 14.35 10.54 4.11
C LEU A 174 15.67 10.94 4.75
N LEU A 175 16.69 10.09 4.63
CA LEU A 175 18.06 10.39 5.02
C LEU A 175 18.89 10.73 3.78
N CYS A 176 19.60 11.85 3.82
CA CYS A 176 20.70 12.07 2.88
C CYS A 176 21.91 11.26 3.34
N GLY A 177 22.14 10.08 2.76
CA GLY A 177 23.09 9.10 3.32
C GLY A 177 23.55 8.05 2.32
N ASP A 178 24.50 7.23 2.76
CA ASP A 178 25.12 6.19 1.94
C ASP A 178 24.56 4.80 2.26
N SER A 179 23.95 4.16 1.25
CA SER A 179 23.44 2.79 1.34
C SER A 179 24.49 1.73 1.73
N THR A 180 25.79 2.02 1.56
CA THR A 180 26.86 1.12 2.00
C THR A 180 27.16 1.24 3.51
N SER A 181 26.67 2.31 4.15
CA SER A 181 26.93 2.63 5.56
C SER A 181 25.91 2.02 6.50
N GLU A 182 26.36 1.10 7.36
CA GLU A 182 25.54 0.54 8.45
C GLU A 182 25.07 1.62 9.45
N GLN A 183 25.88 2.67 9.64
CA GLN A 183 25.52 3.79 10.51
C GLN A 183 24.32 4.58 9.95
N ASP A 184 24.29 4.80 8.64
CA ASP A 184 23.18 5.53 8.01
C ASP A 184 21.89 4.70 8.02
N PHE A 185 21.98 3.38 7.84
CA PHE A 185 20.84 2.49 8.06
C PHE A 185 20.32 2.57 9.50
N SER A 186 21.20 2.52 10.50
CA SER A 186 20.78 2.64 11.90
C SER A 186 20.07 3.97 12.18
N ARG A 187 20.52 5.07 11.57
CA ARG A 187 19.93 6.41 11.74
C ARG A 187 18.60 6.58 11.00
N LEU A 188 18.51 6.02 9.80
CA LEU A 188 17.28 6.01 9.01
C LEU A 188 16.20 5.18 9.70
N MET A 189 16.56 3.97 10.12
CA MET A 189 15.63 3.00 10.70
C MET A 189 15.26 3.34 12.14
N ASP A 190 16.16 3.92 12.93
CA ASP A 190 15.86 4.41 14.29
C ASP A 190 15.19 3.33 15.18
N GLY A 191 15.74 2.12 15.11
CA GLY A 191 15.22 0.94 15.81
C GLY A 191 14.00 0.28 15.17
N ALA A 192 13.42 0.84 14.11
CA ALA A 192 12.35 0.21 13.36
C ALA A 192 12.85 -0.89 12.41
N HIS A 193 11.94 -1.76 11.98
CA HIS A 193 12.18 -2.82 11.01
C HIS A 193 11.17 -2.69 9.85
N ALA A 194 11.63 -2.83 8.62
CA ALA A 194 10.76 -2.74 7.44
C ALA A 194 10.07 -4.07 7.17
N ALA A 195 8.78 -4.01 6.83
CA ALA A 195 8.05 -5.19 6.38
C ALA A 195 8.56 -5.65 5.01
N CYS A 196 8.90 -4.69 4.15
CA CYS A 196 9.61 -4.97 2.92
C CYS A 196 10.52 -3.81 2.51
N ALA A 197 11.51 -4.12 1.68
CA ALA A 197 12.27 -3.16 0.92
C ALA A 197 11.77 -3.24 -0.52
N VAL A 198 11.60 -2.09 -1.17
CA VAL A 198 11.21 -2.04 -2.59
C VAL A 198 12.13 -1.04 -3.23
N THR A 199 13.03 -1.52 -4.09
CA THR A 199 14.15 -0.70 -4.52
C THR A 199 14.69 -1.08 -5.89
N SER A 200 15.40 -0.13 -6.48
CA SER A 200 16.07 -0.27 -7.76
C SER A 200 17.46 0.35 -7.62
N PRO A 201 18.53 -0.44 -7.42
CA PRO A 201 19.88 0.09 -7.27
C PRO A 201 20.34 0.87 -8.50
N PRO A 202 21.42 1.65 -8.39
CA PRO A 202 22.07 2.20 -9.57
C PRO A 202 22.62 1.07 -10.46
N TYR A 203 22.09 0.97 -11.68
CA TYR A 203 22.63 0.17 -12.80
C TYR A 203 22.55 1.01 -14.09
N GLY A 204 23.54 0.89 -14.99
CA GLY A 204 23.52 1.55 -16.31
C GLY A 204 24.26 2.90 -16.44
N VAL A 205 23.71 3.78 -17.27
CA VAL A 205 24.43 4.88 -17.96
C VAL A 205 25.09 5.90 -17.02
N GLY A 206 26.35 6.22 -17.30
CA GLY A 206 27.12 7.25 -16.60
C GLY A 206 27.86 6.75 -15.36
N LYS A 207 27.91 5.44 -15.15
CA LYS A 207 28.47 4.82 -13.94
C LYS A 207 29.85 4.26 -14.21
N GLU A 208 30.68 4.20 -13.17
CA GLU A 208 32.10 3.83 -13.32
C GLU A 208 32.29 2.46 -13.95
N TYR A 209 31.40 1.51 -13.65
CA TYR A 209 31.45 0.15 -14.18
C TYR A 209 31.16 0.04 -15.69
N GLU A 210 30.66 1.10 -16.34
CA GLU A 210 30.62 1.14 -17.83
C GLU A 210 32.02 1.22 -18.43
N LYS A 211 32.99 1.78 -17.70
CA LYS A 211 34.38 1.96 -18.15
C LYS A 211 35.36 1.03 -17.42
N ALA A 212 35.16 0.83 -16.13
CA ALA A 212 36.08 0.12 -15.24
C ALA A 212 35.77 -1.40 -15.10
N GLY A 213 34.68 -1.89 -15.70
CA GLY A 213 34.20 -3.27 -15.51
C GLY A 213 33.29 -3.40 -14.28
N ILE A 214 32.78 -4.60 -13.99
CA ILE A 214 31.71 -4.80 -13.00
C ILE A 214 32.13 -4.61 -11.52
N GLU A 215 33.43 -4.64 -11.20
CA GLU A 215 33.91 -4.63 -9.80
C GLU A 215 33.40 -3.45 -8.95
N PRO A 216 33.39 -2.18 -9.41
CA PRO A 216 32.83 -1.07 -8.63
C PRO A 216 31.33 -1.24 -8.30
N TRP A 217 30.60 -1.99 -9.12
CA TRP A 217 29.21 -2.34 -8.81
C TRP A 217 29.16 -3.32 -7.63
N PHE A 218 30.05 -4.32 -7.59
CA PHE A 218 30.16 -5.23 -6.44
C PHE A 218 30.55 -4.51 -5.15
N ASP A 219 31.48 -3.57 -5.22
CA ASP A 219 31.93 -2.78 -4.06
C ASP A 219 30.79 -1.98 -3.44
N THR A 220 29.84 -1.52 -4.26
CA THR A 220 28.64 -0.84 -3.77
C THR A 220 27.55 -1.82 -3.33
N MET A 221 27.25 -2.83 -4.15
CA MET A 221 26.07 -3.68 -3.94
C MET A 221 26.25 -4.69 -2.81
N ARG A 222 27.44 -5.27 -2.61
CA ARG A 222 27.67 -6.23 -1.52
C ARG A 222 27.34 -5.64 -0.13
N PRO A 223 27.92 -4.49 0.29
CA PRO A 223 27.58 -3.90 1.57
C PRO A 223 26.14 -3.39 1.62
N ALA A 224 25.62 -2.80 0.54
CA ALA A 224 24.24 -2.34 0.51
C ALA A 224 23.24 -3.48 0.69
N ILE A 225 23.36 -4.58 -0.07
CA ILE A 225 22.52 -5.78 0.07
C ILE A 225 22.60 -6.34 1.48
N LYS A 226 23.80 -6.44 2.06
CA LYS A 226 23.98 -6.88 3.44
C LYS A 226 23.19 -6.00 4.43
N ASN A 227 23.22 -4.68 4.26
CA ASN A 227 22.47 -3.76 5.12
C ASN A 227 20.96 -3.90 4.91
N ILE A 228 20.48 -4.02 3.67
CA ILE A 228 19.05 -4.20 3.37
C ILE A 228 18.53 -5.49 4.02
N CYS A 229 19.26 -6.61 3.90
CA CYS A 229 18.91 -7.89 4.51
C CYS A 229 18.82 -7.84 6.04
N LYS A 230 19.51 -6.90 6.71
CA LYS A 230 19.43 -6.73 8.18
C LYS A 230 18.19 -5.96 8.64
N HIS A 231 17.57 -5.19 7.75
CA HIS A 231 16.55 -4.20 8.12
C HIS A 231 15.19 -4.44 7.44
N SER A 232 15.04 -5.53 6.70
CA SER A 232 13.82 -5.85 5.98
C SER A 232 13.58 -7.36 5.88
N ASP A 233 12.33 -7.77 6.12
CA ASP A 233 11.93 -9.18 6.02
C ASP A 233 11.85 -9.69 4.57
N ILE A 234 11.38 -8.83 3.67
CA ILE A 234 11.19 -9.12 2.25
C ILE A 234 11.87 -8.04 1.42
N ILE A 235 12.45 -8.38 0.29
CA ILE A 235 13.17 -7.42 -0.57
C ILE A 235 12.69 -7.59 -2.00
N CYS A 236 11.95 -6.61 -2.51
CA CYS A 236 11.61 -6.48 -3.92
C CYS A 236 12.72 -5.69 -4.62
N TRP A 237 13.48 -6.38 -5.45
CA TRP A 237 14.65 -5.87 -6.16
C TRP A 237 14.32 -5.70 -7.64
N ASN A 238 14.32 -4.47 -8.14
CA ASN A 238 14.19 -4.17 -9.57
C ASN A 238 15.56 -3.93 -10.18
N ILE A 239 15.98 -4.74 -11.15
CA ILE A 239 17.28 -4.56 -11.78
C ILE A 239 17.29 -4.98 -13.25
N GLY A 240 18.07 -4.25 -14.03
CA GLY A 240 18.40 -4.59 -15.39
C GLY A 240 19.83 -5.09 -15.55
N ASP A 241 20.02 -6.10 -16.40
CA ASP A 241 21.35 -6.54 -16.81
C ASP A 241 22.10 -5.41 -17.55
N LEU A 242 23.43 -5.40 -17.44
CA LEU A 242 24.25 -4.40 -18.13
C LEU A 242 24.65 -4.90 -19.52
N PHE A 243 23.98 -4.38 -20.53
CA PHE A 243 24.28 -4.67 -21.94
C PHE A 243 25.47 -3.83 -22.44
N ALA A 244 25.68 -2.63 -21.88
CA ALA A 244 26.79 -1.75 -22.18
C ALA A 244 27.80 -1.78 -21.03
N THR A 245 28.85 -2.58 -21.19
CA THR A 245 30.01 -2.62 -20.29
C THR A 245 31.24 -2.33 -21.13
N GLY A 246 32.35 -1.95 -20.50
CA GLY A 246 33.64 -1.79 -21.19
C GLY A 246 34.21 -3.08 -21.81
N THR A 247 33.39 -4.14 -21.90
CA THR A 247 33.76 -5.48 -22.35
C THR A 247 32.76 -6.04 -23.39
N GLN A 248 33.10 -7.17 -23.98
CA GLN A 248 32.22 -7.89 -24.91
C GLN A 248 31.04 -8.60 -24.22
N PHE A 249 31.09 -8.77 -22.90
CA PHE A 249 30.12 -9.54 -22.15
C PHE A 249 28.90 -8.69 -21.74
N ILE A 250 27.80 -9.38 -21.45
CA ILE A 250 26.65 -8.82 -20.73
C ILE A 250 26.88 -9.20 -19.27
N GLU A 251 26.73 -8.24 -18.35
CA GLU A 251 26.81 -8.53 -16.92
C GLU A 251 25.41 -8.87 -16.40
N PRO A 252 25.15 -10.13 -15.98
CA PRO A 252 23.86 -10.58 -15.47
C PRO A 252 23.67 -10.14 -14.03
N THR A 253 23.41 -8.85 -13.82
CA THR A 253 23.32 -8.23 -12.49
C THR A 253 22.25 -8.87 -11.62
N GLU A 254 21.16 -9.37 -12.20
CA GLU A 254 20.15 -10.15 -11.46
C GLU A 254 20.74 -11.43 -10.86
N MET A 255 21.48 -12.22 -11.68
CA MET A 255 22.09 -13.46 -11.21
C MET A 255 23.13 -13.22 -10.12
N TYR A 256 23.91 -12.15 -10.26
CA TYR A 256 24.85 -11.73 -9.23
C TYR A 256 24.13 -11.31 -7.94
N SER A 257 23.02 -10.57 -8.07
CA SER A 257 22.20 -10.14 -6.94
C SER A 257 21.64 -11.35 -6.17
N ILE A 258 21.11 -12.36 -6.88
CA ILE A 258 20.61 -13.61 -6.27
C ILE A 258 21.71 -14.28 -5.44
N GLY A 259 22.94 -14.34 -5.94
CA GLY A 259 24.08 -14.89 -5.19
C GLY A 259 24.35 -14.11 -3.91
N MET A 260 24.38 -12.77 -3.96
CA MET A 260 24.61 -11.93 -2.79
C MET A 260 23.48 -11.99 -1.76
N PHE A 261 22.22 -12.08 -2.19
CA PHE A 261 21.10 -12.31 -1.28
C PHE A 261 21.20 -13.69 -0.60
N ASN A 262 21.57 -14.73 -1.37
CA ASN A 262 21.77 -16.07 -0.82
C ASN A 262 22.89 -16.11 0.23
N ASP A 263 23.99 -15.37 0.02
CA ASP A 263 25.06 -15.23 1.01
C ASP A 263 24.58 -14.59 2.33
N ASN A 264 23.46 -13.86 2.30
CA ASN A 264 22.80 -13.27 3.47
C ASN A 264 21.58 -14.09 3.95
N GLY A 265 21.38 -15.31 3.45
CA GLY A 265 20.29 -16.21 3.88
C GLY A 265 18.93 -15.92 3.22
N PHE A 266 18.89 -15.07 2.20
CA PHE A 266 17.69 -14.72 1.46
C PHE A 266 17.58 -15.53 0.17
N ARG A 267 16.38 -15.96 -0.20
CA ARG A 267 16.12 -16.70 -1.45
C ARG A 267 14.96 -16.08 -2.23
N PRO A 268 14.97 -16.17 -3.57
CA PRO A 268 13.83 -15.73 -4.37
C PRO A 268 12.56 -16.49 -3.98
N ILE A 269 11.51 -15.75 -3.65
CA ILE A 269 10.15 -16.29 -3.46
C ILE A 269 9.33 -16.18 -4.74
N TRP A 270 9.64 -15.20 -5.59
CA TRP A 270 9.17 -15.10 -6.96
C TRP A 270 10.11 -14.23 -7.79
N ILE A 271 10.15 -14.49 -9.10
CA ILE A 271 10.86 -13.69 -10.11
C ILE A 271 9.82 -13.29 -11.16
N ARG A 272 9.72 -11.99 -11.45
CA ARG A 272 8.83 -11.42 -12.45
C ARG A 272 9.63 -10.61 -13.46
N ILE A 273 9.07 -10.49 -14.66
CA ILE A 273 9.65 -9.67 -15.73
C ILE A 273 8.83 -8.40 -15.89
N TRP A 274 9.43 -7.24 -15.67
CA TRP A 274 8.86 -5.99 -16.12
C TRP A 274 9.21 -5.79 -17.60
N LYS A 275 8.22 -6.01 -18.47
CA LYS A 275 8.33 -5.73 -19.90
C LYS A 275 8.03 -4.26 -20.14
N LYS A 276 9.05 -3.51 -20.56
CA LYS A 276 8.96 -2.08 -20.85
C LYS A 276 8.14 -1.85 -22.11
N GLN A 277 7.08 -1.06 -22.01
CA GLN A 277 6.24 -0.66 -23.15
C GLN A 277 6.65 0.72 -23.65
N GLY A 278 6.66 0.94 -24.97
CA GLY A 278 6.92 2.24 -25.58
C GLY A 278 7.73 2.20 -26.88
N MET A 279 7.68 3.28 -27.66
CA MET A 279 8.26 3.38 -29.01
C MET A 279 9.79 3.28 -29.03
N ASN A 280 10.46 3.58 -27.91
CA ASN A 280 11.92 3.56 -27.77
C ASN A 280 12.50 2.17 -27.44
N PHE A 281 11.66 1.18 -27.18
CA PHE A 281 12.07 -0.20 -26.88
C PHE A 281 11.83 -1.16 -28.06
N GLY A 282 11.62 -0.63 -29.27
CA GLY A 282 11.52 -1.42 -30.50
C GLY A 282 12.89 -1.74 -31.13
N ASN A 283 13.01 -2.88 -31.81
CA ASN A 283 14.25 -3.35 -32.45
C ASN A 283 14.76 -2.45 -33.60
N ALA A 284 13.96 -1.49 -34.08
CA ALA A 284 14.12 -0.89 -35.41
C ALA A 284 15.24 0.17 -35.58
N PRO A 285 15.69 0.94 -34.57
CA PRO A 285 16.85 1.82 -34.75
C PRO A 285 18.14 1.34 -34.07
N TYR A 286 18.06 0.46 -33.07
CA TYR A 286 19.25 0.05 -32.27
C TYR A 286 20.19 -0.92 -32.98
N HIS A 287 19.68 -1.78 -33.88
CA HIS A 287 20.50 -2.68 -34.67
C HIS A 287 21.48 -1.94 -35.62
N LEU A 288 21.27 -0.64 -35.84
CA LEU A 288 22.15 0.20 -36.66
C LEU A 288 23.36 0.74 -35.89
N VAL A 289 23.37 0.64 -34.55
CA VAL A 289 24.41 1.23 -33.69
C VAL A 289 25.05 0.23 -32.73
N THR A 290 24.47 -0.96 -32.53
CA THR A 290 25.06 -2.02 -31.70
C THR A 290 24.65 -3.41 -32.20
N ASN A 291 25.57 -4.38 -32.04
CA ASN A 291 25.31 -5.80 -32.27
C ASN A 291 24.74 -6.50 -31.02
N LYS A 292 24.60 -5.79 -29.89
CA LYS A 292 24.03 -6.33 -28.65
C LYS A 292 22.50 -6.21 -28.65
N PRO A 293 21.76 -7.14 -28.02
CA PRO A 293 20.32 -7.03 -27.87
C PRO A 293 19.91 -5.74 -27.17
N VAL A 294 18.74 -5.21 -27.52
CA VAL A 294 18.14 -4.06 -26.83
C VAL A 294 17.53 -4.55 -25.53
N GLN A 295 17.79 -3.82 -24.44
CA GLN A 295 17.15 -4.09 -23.17
C GLN A 295 15.68 -3.66 -23.21
N GLN A 296 14.78 -4.63 -23.33
CA GLN A 296 13.32 -4.43 -23.39
C GLN A 296 12.61 -4.77 -22.08
N TYR A 297 13.36 -5.25 -21.09
CA TYR A 297 12.81 -5.69 -19.82
C TYR A 297 13.81 -5.52 -18.68
N GLU A 298 13.27 -5.60 -17.47
CA GLU A 298 14.01 -5.70 -16.21
C GLU A 298 13.43 -6.85 -15.38
N TYR A 299 14.22 -7.32 -14.43
CA TYR A 299 13.79 -8.29 -13.43
C TYR A 299 13.22 -7.53 -12.25
N VAL A 300 12.09 -8.02 -11.75
CA VAL A 300 11.57 -7.67 -10.43
C VAL A 300 11.54 -8.96 -9.65
N THR A 301 12.36 -9.07 -8.62
CA THR A 301 12.48 -10.30 -7.84
C THR A 301 12.22 -10.00 -6.38
N ALA A 302 11.35 -10.77 -5.74
CA ALA A 302 11.23 -10.72 -4.28
C ALA A 302 12.07 -11.81 -3.63
N PHE A 303 12.81 -11.42 -2.61
CA PHE A 303 13.60 -12.28 -1.76
C PHE A 303 13.04 -12.28 -0.35
N ALA A 304 13.12 -13.41 0.35
CA ALA A 304 12.77 -13.50 1.77
C ALA A 304 13.77 -14.39 2.52
N GLY A 305 13.92 -14.13 3.83
CA GLY A 305 14.70 -14.96 4.75
C GLY A 305 13.95 -16.23 5.17
N GLN A 306 14.65 -17.18 5.79
CA GLN A 306 14.05 -18.46 6.22
C GLN A 306 12.95 -18.30 7.30
N GLU A 307 13.03 -17.26 8.12
CA GLU A 307 12.08 -17.00 9.21
C GLU A 307 10.84 -16.22 8.76
N THR A 308 10.82 -15.75 7.51
CA THR A 308 9.71 -14.95 6.98
C THR A 308 8.50 -15.84 6.66
N GLU A 309 7.49 -15.81 7.54
CA GLU A 309 6.20 -16.47 7.30
C GLU A 309 5.34 -15.68 6.27
N GLU A 310 5.59 -15.92 4.98
CA GLU A 310 4.65 -15.58 3.89
C GLU A 310 3.64 -16.69 3.59
N TYR A 311 3.96 -17.93 4.01
CA TYR A 311 3.25 -19.15 3.67
C TYR A 311 2.78 -19.84 4.94
N ASN A 312 1.52 -20.25 5.02
CA ASN A 312 1.07 -21.11 6.11
C ASN A 312 1.41 -22.57 5.74
N ASP A 313 2.03 -23.29 6.68
CA ASP A 313 2.82 -24.52 6.49
C ASP A 313 2.05 -25.77 6.00
N GLN A 314 0.80 -25.60 5.57
CA GLN A 314 0.01 -26.66 4.96
C GLN A 314 -0.08 -26.40 3.45
N GLU A 315 0.56 -27.30 2.69
CA GLU A 315 0.53 -27.44 1.23
C GLU A 315 1.69 -26.78 0.47
N TYR A 316 2.80 -27.51 0.35
CA TYR A 316 3.71 -27.44 -0.80
C TYR A 316 3.02 -27.89 -2.12
N ALA A 317 1.82 -27.36 -2.40
CA ALA A 317 1.12 -27.56 -3.65
C ALA A 317 1.51 -26.46 -4.64
N TRP A 318 1.81 -26.87 -5.86
CA TRP A 318 2.27 -26.01 -6.94
C TRP A 318 1.40 -24.76 -7.13
N VAL A 319 2.08 -23.63 -7.34
CA VAL A 319 1.54 -22.30 -7.66
C VAL A 319 0.71 -22.36 -8.94
N SER A 320 -0.56 -22.75 -8.85
CA SER A 320 -1.60 -22.38 -9.81
C SER A 320 -2.98 -22.72 -9.24
N ALA A 321 -3.87 -21.74 -9.24
CA ALA A 321 -5.33 -21.85 -9.12
C ALA A 321 -6.01 -21.79 -7.73
N PHE A 322 -5.37 -22.09 -6.60
CA PHE A 322 -6.05 -21.98 -5.30
C PHE A 322 -5.11 -21.52 -4.17
N ALA A 323 -4.63 -20.28 -4.25
CA ALA A 323 -4.11 -19.64 -3.04
C ALA A 323 -5.28 -19.50 -2.06
N GLY A 324 -5.36 -20.39 -1.06
CA GLY A 324 -6.39 -20.34 -0.03
C GLY A 324 -6.45 -18.97 0.67
N HIS A 325 -7.58 -18.66 1.31
CA HIS A 325 -7.78 -17.42 2.08
C HIS A 325 -6.76 -17.23 3.22
N SER A 326 -5.91 -18.21 3.50
CA SER A 326 -4.84 -18.21 4.50
C SER A 326 -3.57 -17.46 4.07
N TYR A 327 -3.35 -17.16 2.79
CA TYR A 327 -2.15 -16.42 2.35
C TYR A 327 -2.27 -14.92 2.62
N LYS A 328 -1.24 -14.31 3.24
CA LYS A 328 -1.21 -12.85 3.50
C LYS A 328 -1.35 -12.04 2.21
N PHE A 329 -0.70 -12.47 1.12
CA PHE A 329 -0.85 -11.89 -0.22
C PHE A 329 -2.31 -11.85 -0.70
N VAL A 330 -3.10 -12.89 -0.43
CA VAL A 330 -4.51 -12.96 -0.83
C VAL A 330 -5.31 -11.90 -0.09
N LYS A 331 -5.03 -11.65 1.19
CA LYS A 331 -5.74 -10.64 1.98
C LYS A 331 -5.42 -9.20 1.55
N ARG A 332 -4.22 -8.93 1.06
CA ARG A 332 -3.78 -7.57 0.69
C ARG A 332 -4.24 -7.10 -0.69
N LEU A 333 -4.53 -8.05 -1.58
CA LEU A 333 -4.93 -7.77 -2.95
C LEU A 333 -6.39 -8.09 -3.21
N THR A 334 -7.02 -7.20 -3.98
CA THR A 334 -8.37 -7.45 -4.49
C THR A 334 -8.40 -8.65 -5.44
N LYS A 335 -9.56 -9.29 -5.58
CA LYS A 335 -9.75 -10.38 -6.56
C LYS A 335 -9.36 -9.97 -7.98
N GLU A 336 -9.69 -8.73 -8.37
CA GLU A 336 -9.33 -8.17 -9.68
C GLU A 336 -7.83 -7.89 -9.79
N GLU A 337 -7.18 -7.35 -8.77
CA GLU A 337 -5.72 -7.15 -8.76
C GLU A 337 -4.96 -8.47 -8.88
N ARG A 338 -5.37 -9.49 -8.12
CA ARG A 338 -4.81 -10.84 -8.20
C ARG A 338 -4.87 -11.38 -9.63
N LYS A 339 -6.03 -11.23 -10.28
CA LYS A 339 -6.27 -11.69 -11.66
C LYS A 339 -5.51 -10.87 -12.70
N LYS A 340 -5.50 -9.53 -12.57
CA LYS A 340 -4.92 -8.60 -13.54
C LYS A 340 -3.39 -8.63 -13.53
N TRP A 341 -2.78 -8.70 -12.35
CA TRP A 341 -1.32 -8.61 -12.22
C TRP A 341 -0.71 -9.41 -11.07
N GLY A 342 -1.47 -9.74 -10.03
CA GLY A 342 -0.94 -10.44 -8.85
C GLY A 342 -0.39 -11.83 -9.17
N TYR A 343 -1.07 -12.62 -10.01
CA TYR A 343 -0.57 -13.93 -10.47
C TYR A 343 0.30 -13.87 -11.73
N ALA A 344 0.43 -12.69 -12.35
CA ALA A 344 1.17 -12.56 -13.59
C ALA A 344 2.68 -12.57 -13.36
N GLY A 345 3.39 -13.49 -14.03
CA GLY A 345 4.86 -13.51 -14.07
C GLY A 345 5.48 -12.43 -14.96
N ILE A 346 4.68 -11.80 -15.82
CA ILE A 346 5.10 -10.69 -16.68
C ILE A 346 4.23 -9.48 -16.37
N TRP A 347 4.85 -8.36 -16.07
CA TRP A 347 4.21 -7.08 -15.89
C TRP A 347 4.48 -6.19 -17.10
N GLU A 348 3.43 -5.85 -17.82
CA GLU A 348 3.51 -4.88 -18.91
C GLU A 348 3.14 -3.50 -18.35
N ILE A 349 4.16 -2.68 -18.08
CA ILE A 349 4.00 -1.33 -17.54
C ILE A 349 4.79 -0.36 -18.42
N ALA A 350 4.16 0.74 -18.80
CA ALA A 350 4.82 1.77 -19.60
C ALA A 350 5.92 2.47 -18.79
N THR A 351 7.04 2.79 -19.43
CA THR A 351 8.10 3.58 -18.80
C THR A 351 7.69 5.04 -18.68
N VAL A 352 8.17 5.71 -17.64
CA VAL A 352 8.18 7.18 -17.59
C VAL A 352 9.30 7.73 -18.48
N ARG A 353 9.23 9.01 -18.84
CA ARG A 353 10.19 9.64 -19.77
C ARG A 353 11.61 9.60 -19.15
N ALA A 354 12.49 8.77 -19.69
CA ALA A 354 13.89 8.68 -19.25
C ALA A 354 14.71 9.92 -19.66
N ASN A 355 15.72 10.28 -18.86
CA ASN A 355 16.65 11.39 -19.13
C ASN A 355 18.12 10.89 -19.20
N LYS A 356 19.07 11.81 -19.43
CA LYS A 356 20.52 11.48 -19.55
C LYS A 356 21.23 11.20 -18.22
N GLU A 357 20.69 11.63 -17.09
CA GLU A 357 21.39 11.62 -15.79
C GLU A 357 20.79 10.63 -14.75
N HIS A 358 19.53 10.26 -14.96
CA HIS A 358 18.74 9.22 -14.30
C HIS A 358 18.02 8.37 -15.36
N PRO A 359 18.76 7.49 -16.06
CA PRO A 359 18.24 6.69 -17.16
C PRO A 359 17.16 5.68 -16.73
N ALA A 360 17.08 5.40 -15.42
CA ALA A 360 16.33 4.31 -14.81
C ALA A 360 15.20 4.81 -13.89
N MET A 361 14.42 5.81 -14.32
CA MET A 361 13.17 6.12 -13.63
C MET A 361 12.13 5.05 -13.95
N PHE A 362 11.68 4.32 -12.92
CA PHE A 362 10.57 3.38 -13.01
C PHE A 362 9.24 4.08 -12.68
N PRO A 363 8.09 3.59 -13.21
CA PRO A 363 6.76 4.15 -12.93
C PRO A 363 6.30 3.82 -11.51
N VAL A 364 5.46 4.68 -10.92
CA VAL A 364 4.88 4.50 -9.56
C VAL A 364 4.16 3.16 -9.40
N GLU A 365 3.56 2.65 -10.47
CA GLU A 365 2.87 1.36 -10.46
C GLU A 365 3.77 0.19 -10.04
N LEU A 366 5.07 0.23 -10.40
CA LEU A 366 6.01 -0.86 -10.13
C LEU A 366 6.21 -1.11 -8.63
N PRO A 367 6.66 -0.11 -7.82
CA PRO A 367 6.75 -0.27 -6.38
C PRO A 367 5.37 -0.41 -5.73
N TRP A 368 4.32 0.24 -6.26
CA TRP A 368 2.96 0.14 -5.72
C TRP A 368 2.47 -1.31 -5.69
N ARG A 369 2.69 -2.08 -6.77
CA ARG A 369 2.37 -3.51 -6.81
C ARG A 369 3.16 -4.29 -5.76
N CYS A 370 4.46 -4.04 -5.65
CA CYS A 370 5.36 -4.70 -4.68
C CYS A 370 4.95 -4.43 -3.22
N ILE A 371 4.67 -3.17 -2.88
CA ILE A 371 4.24 -2.74 -1.55
C ILE A 371 2.93 -3.43 -1.17
N LYS A 372 1.94 -3.47 -2.08
CA LYS A 372 0.67 -4.15 -1.80
C LYS A 372 0.81 -5.64 -1.61
N MET A 373 1.78 -6.30 -2.25
CA MET A 373 2.00 -7.74 -2.03
C MET A 373 2.62 -8.03 -0.67
N HIS A 374 3.53 -7.18 -0.19
CA HIS A 374 4.46 -7.54 0.89
C HIS A 374 4.37 -6.70 2.17
N SER A 375 3.59 -5.61 2.20
CA SER A 375 3.39 -4.80 3.40
C SER A 375 1.92 -4.57 3.68
N ASP A 376 1.52 -4.62 4.94
CA ASP A 376 0.21 -4.14 5.41
C ASP A 376 0.18 -2.60 5.51
N ARG A 377 -1.01 -2.01 5.62
CA ARG A 377 -1.17 -0.54 5.79
C ARG A 377 -0.45 -0.08 7.06
N GLY A 378 0.13 1.12 7.02
CA GLY A 378 0.95 1.67 8.10
C GLY A 378 2.32 0.98 8.29
N GLY A 379 2.57 -0.13 7.58
CA GLY A 379 3.87 -0.80 7.54
C GLY A 379 4.98 0.10 6.99
N ILE A 380 6.21 -0.25 7.33
CA ILE A 380 7.41 0.47 6.87
C ILE A 380 7.94 -0.23 5.63
N VAL A 381 8.19 0.57 4.60
CA VAL A 381 8.84 0.19 3.34
C VAL A 381 10.21 0.87 3.30
N LEU A 382 11.26 0.08 3.11
CA LEU A 382 12.64 0.57 3.00
C LEU A 382 13.01 0.84 1.53
N GLU A 383 13.55 2.02 1.25
CA GLU A 383 14.04 2.43 -0.08
C GLU A 383 15.46 3.02 0.05
N PRO A 384 16.53 2.21 -0.04
CA PRO A 384 17.91 2.67 0.17
C PRO A 384 18.51 3.39 -1.05
N PHE A 385 17.80 3.44 -2.18
CA PHE A 385 18.24 4.08 -3.43
C PHE A 385 17.16 5.05 -3.95
N GLY A 386 16.92 6.11 -3.16
CA GLY A 386 15.76 6.99 -3.28
C GLY A 386 15.57 7.65 -4.64
N GLY A 387 16.65 8.05 -5.33
CA GLY A 387 16.59 8.66 -6.66
C GLY A 387 15.60 9.83 -6.71
N CYS A 388 14.57 9.73 -7.56
CA CYS A 388 13.52 10.76 -7.67
C CYS A 388 12.30 10.54 -6.75
N GLY A 389 12.35 9.59 -5.81
CA GLY A 389 11.31 9.40 -4.80
C GLY A 389 10.09 8.61 -5.23
N THR A 390 10.18 7.84 -6.33
CA THR A 390 9.02 7.08 -6.86
C THR A 390 8.43 6.10 -5.85
N THR A 391 9.27 5.35 -5.12
CA THR A 391 8.81 4.43 -4.07
C THR A 391 8.14 5.17 -2.92
N LEU A 392 8.60 6.38 -2.57
CA LEU A 392 7.97 7.21 -1.54
C LEU A 392 6.56 7.64 -1.97
N ILE A 393 6.37 8.08 -3.22
CA ILE A 393 5.04 8.41 -3.75
C ILE A 393 4.12 7.17 -3.78
N ALA A 394 4.65 5.99 -4.10
CA ALA A 394 3.89 4.75 -4.04
C ALA A 394 3.48 4.39 -2.60
N CYS A 395 4.35 4.64 -1.61
CA CYS A 395 4.02 4.46 -0.19
C CYS A 395 2.91 5.42 0.25
N GLU A 396 2.97 6.70 -0.14
CA GLU A 396 1.92 7.69 0.13
C GLU A 396 0.56 7.20 -0.41
N GLN A 397 0.50 6.79 -1.68
CA GLN A 397 -0.73 6.29 -2.30
C GLN A 397 -1.26 4.98 -1.71
N THR A 398 -0.39 4.20 -1.06
CA THR A 398 -0.76 2.95 -0.40
C THR A 398 -0.91 3.10 1.11
N GLU A 399 -0.77 4.30 1.68
CA GLU A 399 -0.83 4.51 3.15
C GLU A 399 0.21 3.64 3.89
N ARG A 400 1.41 3.52 3.33
CA ARG A 400 2.60 2.93 3.99
C ARG A 400 3.59 4.03 4.32
N ARG A 401 4.49 3.76 5.26
CA ARG A 401 5.58 4.68 5.61
C ARG A 401 6.81 4.30 4.81
N CYS A 402 7.48 5.28 4.21
CA CYS A 402 8.67 5.06 3.40
C CYS A 402 9.87 5.57 4.19
N TYR A 403 10.84 4.69 4.42
CA TYR A 403 12.12 5.04 5.03
C TYR A 403 13.14 4.98 3.91
N ALA A 404 13.41 6.15 3.34
CA ALA A 404 14.21 6.32 2.14
C ALA A 404 15.62 6.84 2.45
N MET A 405 16.60 6.44 1.64
CA MET A 405 17.96 6.96 1.66
C MET A 405 18.35 7.42 0.26
N GLU A 406 19.01 8.56 0.15
CA GLU A 406 19.55 9.06 -1.11
C GLU A 406 20.89 9.77 -0.86
N ILE A 407 21.92 9.41 -1.63
CA ILE A 407 23.28 9.91 -1.40
C ILE A 407 23.46 11.36 -1.89
N SER A 408 22.73 11.75 -2.92
CA SER A 408 22.82 13.08 -3.51
C SER A 408 21.90 14.08 -2.79
N PRO A 409 22.45 15.18 -2.24
CA PRO A 409 21.63 16.23 -1.64
C PRO A 409 20.64 16.86 -2.62
N VAL A 410 20.99 16.94 -3.92
CA VAL A 410 20.10 17.46 -4.98
C VAL A 410 18.88 16.56 -5.13
N TYR A 411 19.08 15.24 -5.15
CA TYR A 411 17.96 14.30 -5.24
C TYR A 411 17.14 14.23 -3.95
N CYS A 412 17.75 14.46 -2.79
CA CYS A 412 16.99 14.63 -1.55
C CYS A 412 16.05 15.84 -1.62
N ASP A 413 16.55 17.01 -2.06
CA ASP A 413 15.72 18.20 -2.26
C ASP A 413 14.61 17.96 -3.30
N LEU A 414 14.91 17.19 -4.36
CA LEU A 414 13.94 16.78 -5.38
C LEU A 414 12.84 15.88 -4.78
N ILE A 415 13.19 14.88 -3.97
CA ILE A 415 12.24 14.00 -3.29
C ILE A 415 11.32 14.81 -2.38
N VAL A 416 11.90 15.71 -1.57
CA VAL A 416 11.15 16.64 -0.71
C VAL A 416 10.16 17.46 -1.54
N LYS A 417 10.65 18.10 -2.61
CA LYS A 417 9.83 18.92 -3.49
C LYS A 417 8.68 18.13 -4.15
N ARG A 418 8.98 16.94 -4.67
CA ARG A 418 7.99 16.06 -5.33
C ARG A 418 6.89 15.66 -4.36
N TRP A 419 7.24 15.28 -3.14
CA TRP A 419 6.26 14.91 -2.11
C TRP A 419 5.42 16.11 -1.65
N GLU A 420 6.03 17.27 -1.39
CA GLU A 420 5.29 18.51 -1.04
C GLU A 420 4.32 18.91 -2.15
N THR A 421 4.72 18.80 -3.43
CA THR A 421 3.85 19.05 -4.57
C THR A 421 2.72 18.02 -4.69
N PHE A 422 3.01 16.75 -4.44
CA PHE A 422 2.03 15.66 -4.54
C PHE A 422 0.95 15.73 -3.45
N THR A 423 1.35 16.04 -2.20
CA THR A 423 0.46 16.03 -1.03
C THR A 423 -0.12 17.40 -0.68
N GLY A 424 0.58 18.48 -1.02
CA GLY A 424 0.30 19.82 -0.53
C GLY A 424 0.77 20.08 0.90
N GLU A 425 1.44 19.11 1.54
CA GLU A 425 2.02 19.24 2.87
C GLU A 425 3.44 19.84 2.83
N THR A 426 4.03 20.10 4.00
CA THR A 426 5.37 20.68 4.13
C THR A 426 6.29 19.71 4.84
N ALA A 427 7.46 19.45 4.25
CA ALA A 427 8.46 18.59 4.86
C ALA A 427 9.22 19.31 5.99
N LEU A 428 9.56 18.57 7.03
CA LEU A 428 10.29 19.09 8.19
C LEU A 428 11.67 18.48 8.23
N LYS A 429 12.71 19.32 8.33
CA LYS A 429 14.06 18.81 8.57
C LYS A 429 14.25 18.57 10.07
N LEU A 430 14.69 17.38 10.45
CA LEU A 430 15.04 17.09 11.83
C LEU A 430 16.30 17.85 12.23
N GLU A 431 16.21 18.57 13.34
CA GLU A 431 17.40 19.07 14.04
C GLU A 431 18.02 17.89 14.79
N VAL A 432 19.21 17.45 14.33
CA VAL A 432 19.95 16.32 14.89
C VAL A 432 20.97 16.81 15.90
#